data_AF-A0A7C4RI65-F1
#
_entry.id   AF-A0A7C4RI65-F1
#
_cell.length_a   1.000
_cell.length_b   1.000
_cell.length_c   1.000
_cell.angle_alpha   90.00
_cell.angle_beta   90.00
_cell.angle_gamma   90.00
#
_symmetry.space_group_name_H-M   'P 1'
#
loop_
_entity.id
_entity.type
_entity.pdbx_description
1 polymer ?
#
loop_
_entity_poly.entity_id
_entity_poly.type
_entity_poly.pdbx_seq_one_letter_code
_entity_poly.pdbx_strand_id
1 'polypeptide(L)'
;MVNQASNFIKEALQLIEVAKQRGIILRLMGALAIRYHCQRFEVLYDTLGREFSDIDFAGYGKQKSEIVKVLEESGYKMRMLSYSFVMSGRLIFTNEQSGRHVDVFLDKLDMCHRIDFKERLEVDYPTIPLAELLLEKMQIVRLGEKDVKDTIVLIRAHDIGDDDKDKINISYIAKLLAKDWGFYYTVTTNLNKVKNLLSKNSQLSSEDKKDIATKIDAALERIDKEPKSLSWNLRAKMGPKKKWYKEVDTPKA
;
A
#
# COMPACT_ATOMS: atom_id res chain seq x y z
N MET A 1 -14.57 -20.08 -13.91
CA MET A 1 -13.54 -19.03 -14.13
C MET A 1 -12.59 -19.11 -12.95
N VAL A 2 -11.37 -19.60 -13.15
CA VAL A 2 -10.34 -19.50 -12.10
C VAL A 2 -10.14 -18.00 -11.82
N ASN A 3 -10.38 -17.57 -10.58
CA ASN A 3 -10.38 -16.17 -10.18
C ASN A 3 -9.07 -15.52 -10.65
N GLN A 4 -9.15 -14.48 -11.49
CA GLN A 4 -7.98 -13.81 -12.08
C GLN A 4 -6.98 -13.40 -10.99
N ALA A 5 -7.49 -12.93 -9.85
CA ALA A 5 -6.68 -12.58 -8.67
C ALA A 5 -5.85 -13.76 -8.14
N SER A 6 -6.39 -14.98 -8.14
CA SER A 6 -5.68 -16.17 -7.66
C SER A 6 -4.46 -16.52 -8.52
N ASN A 7 -4.53 -16.27 -9.83
CA ASN A 7 -3.38 -16.49 -10.72
C ASN A 7 -2.26 -15.47 -10.46
N PHE A 8 -2.62 -14.19 -10.28
CA PHE A 8 -1.68 -13.13 -9.94
C PHE A 8 -1.00 -13.39 -8.58
N ILE A 9 -1.78 -13.75 -7.56
CA ILE A 9 -1.25 -14.07 -6.23
C ILE A 9 -0.32 -15.29 -6.29
N LYS A 10 -0.71 -16.36 -7.01
CA LYS A 10 0.12 -17.56 -7.14
C LYS A 10 1.48 -17.25 -7.75
N GLU A 11 1.52 -16.48 -8.83
CA GLU A 11 2.76 -16.06 -9.48
C GLU A 11 3.59 -15.16 -8.57
N ALA A 12 2.98 -14.20 -7.89
CA ALA A 12 3.67 -13.34 -6.94
C ALA A 12 4.33 -14.15 -5.82
N LEU A 13 3.63 -15.13 -5.25
CA LEU A 13 4.17 -16.02 -4.22
C LEU A 13 5.30 -16.91 -4.73
N GLN A 14 5.24 -17.37 -5.98
CA GLN A 14 6.33 -18.11 -6.61
C GLN A 14 7.60 -17.25 -6.72
N LEU A 15 7.48 -16.01 -7.18
CA LEU A 15 8.61 -15.07 -7.27
C LEU A 15 9.22 -14.77 -5.89
N ILE A 16 8.38 -14.56 -4.86
CA ILE A 16 8.83 -14.33 -3.49
C ILE A 16 9.58 -15.55 -2.95
N GLU A 17 9.10 -16.77 -3.21
CA GLU A 17 9.76 -17.98 -2.72
C GLU A 17 11.11 -18.21 -3.42
N VAL A 18 11.22 -17.97 -4.73
CA VAL A 18 12.51 -17.99 -5.46
C VAL A 18 13.48 -16.96 -4.89
N ALA A 19 13.01 -15.74 -4.63
CA ALA A 19 13.82 -14.68 -4.00
C ALA A 19 14.31 -15.11 -2.61
N LYS A 20 13.42 -15.65 -1.79
CA LYS A 20 13.71 -16.12 -0.43
C LYS A 20 14.78 -17.21 -0.41
N GLN A 21 14.72 -18.18 -1.34
CA GLN A 21 15.72 -19.24 -1.47
C GLN A 21 17.13 -18.71 -1.73
N ARG A 22 17.25 -17.50 -2.27
CA ARG A 22 18.53 -16.80 -2.54
C ARG A 22 18.88 -15.77 -1.47
N GLY A 23 18.14 -15.72 -0.35
CA GLY A 23 18.34 -14.74 0.71
C GLY A 23 17.92 -13.31 0.33
N ILE A 24 17.08 -13.16 -0.71
CA ILE A 24 16.61 -11.86 -1.19
C ILE A 24 15.31 -11.49 -0.46
N ILE A 25 15.25 -10.28 0.08
CA ILE A 25 14.03 -9.75 0.72
C ILE A 25 13.18 -9.10 -0.38
N LEU A 26 12.13 -9.79 -0.76
CA LEU A 26 11.07 -9.34 -1.65
C LEU A 26 9.73 -9.54 -0.94
N ARG A 27 8.87 -8.52 -0.95
CA ARG A 27 7.57 -8.55 -0.26
C ARG A 27 6.47 -8.04 -1.18
N LEU A 28 5.35 -8.75 -1.22
CA LEU A 28 4.18 -8.32 -1.97
C LEU A 28 3.57 -7.07 -1.32
N MET A 29 3.16 -6.11 -2.13
CA MET A 29 2.44 -4.92 -1.70
C MET A 29 1.27 -4.64 -2.64
N GLY A 30 0.64 -3.46 -2.55
CA GLY A 30 -0.44 -3.11 -3.44
C GLY A 30 -1.72 -3.91 -3.18
N ALA A 31 -2.59 -3.90 -4.19
CA ALA A 31 -3.91 -4.52 -4.09
C ALA A 31 -3.86 -6.04 -3.91
N LEU A 32 -2.85 -6.72 -4.49
CA LEU A 32 -2.69 -8.16 -4.35
C LEU A 32 -2.27 -8.56 -2.94
N ALA A 33 -1.45 -7.75 -2.26
CA ALA A 33 -1.13 -7.99 -0.85
C ALA A 33 -2.36 -7.88 0.04
N ILE A 34 -3.21 -6.86 -0.19
CA ILE A 34 -4.46 -6.70 0.58
C ILE A 34 -5.40 -7.87 0.28
N ARG A 35 -5.54 -8.29 -0.98
CA ARG A 35 -6.34 -9.45 -1.37
C ARG A 35 -5.83 -10.75 -0.74
N TYR A 36 -4.51 -10.90 -0.61
CA TYR A 36 -3.88 -12.04 0.05
C TYR A 36 -4.15 -12.07 1.56
N HIS A 37 -4.05 -10.93 2.24
CA HIS A 37 -4.37 -10.80 3.67
C HIS A 37 -5.87 -10.98 3.97
N CYS A 38 -6.72 -10.50 3.09
CA CYS A 38 -8.16 -10.48 3.28
C CYS A 38 -8.89 -11.68 2.64
N GLN A 39 -8.26 -12.85 2.56
CA GLN A 39 -8.85 -14.04 1.90
C GLN A 39 -10.23 -14.42 2.45
N ARG A 40 -10.45 -14.25 3.76
CA ARG A 40 -11.74 -14.51 4.42
C ARG A 40 -12.84 -13.52 4.01
N PHE A 41 -12.49 -12.44 3.32
CA PHE A 41 -13.37 -11.38 2.84
C PHE A 41 -13.39 -11.32 1.30
N GLU A 42 -13.08 -12.42 0.61
CA GLU A 42 -13.15 -12.51 -0.86
C GLU A 42 -14.52 -12.08 -1.43
N VAL A 43 -15.61 -12.49 -0.78
CA VAL A 43 -16.98 -12.09 -1.18
C VAL A 43 -17.16 -10.57 -1.19
N LEU A 44 -16.52 -9.87 -0.25
CA LEU A 44 -16.58 -8.41 -0.19
C LEU A 44 -15.83 -7.78 -1.37
N TYR A 45 -14.70 -8.34 -1.77
CA TYR A 45 -13.97 -7.92 -2.96
C TYR A 45 -14.78 -8.13 -4.24
N ASP A 46 -15.42 -9.29 -4.37
CA ASP A 46 -16.25 -9.62 -5.53
C ASP A 46 -17.46 -8.70 -5.62
N THR A 47 -18.10 -8.42 -4.47
CA THR A 47 -19.24 -7.50 -4.37
C THR A 47 -18.84 -6.09 -4.80
N LEU A 48 -17.64 -5.64 -4.42
CA LEU A 48 -17.12 -4.33 -4.79
C LEU A 48 -16.58 -4.26 -6.23
N GLY A 49 -16.48 -5.39 -6.96
CA GLY A 49 -16.01 -5.43 -8.34
C GLY A 49 -14.57 -4.95 -8.51
N ARG A 50 -13.65 -5.45 -7.68
CA ARG A 50 -12.23 -5.06 -7.72
C ARG A 50 -11.44 -5.91 -8.73
N GLU A 51 -11.00 -5.30 -9.82
CA GLU A 51 -10.12 -5.94 -10.81
C GLU A 51 -8.64 -5.74 -10.50
N PHE A 52 -7.77 -6.74 -10.71
CA PHE A 52 -6.32 -6.65 -10.46
C PHE A 52 -5.54 -6.63 -11.78
N SER A 53 -4.56 -5.73 -11.90
CA SER A 53 -3.81 -5.50 -13.14
C SER A 53 -2.32 -5.85 -13.02
N ASP A 54 -1.70 -5.54 -11.88
CA ASP A 54 -0.25 -5.51 -11.74
C ASP A 54 0.18 -6.23 -10.45
N ILE A 55 1.45 -6.64 -10.41
CA ILE A 55 2.10 -7.19 -9.21
C ILE A 55 3.09 -6.15 -8.68
N ASP A 56 2.82 -5.63 -7.48
CA ASP A 56 3.70 -4.68 -6.83
C ASP A 56 4.53 -5.36 -5.74
N PHE A 57 5.84 -5.15 -5.74
CA PHE A 57 6.75 -5.61 -4.70
C PHE A 57 7.49 -4.45 -4.02
N ALA A 58 7.84 -4.65 -2.77
CA ALA A 58 8.88 -3.90 -2.08
C ALA A 58 10.13 -4.77 -1.89
N GLY A 59 11.31 -4.18 -2.04
CA GLY A 59 12.59 -4.85 -1.83
C GLY A 59 13.68 -3.87 -1.41
N TYR A 60 14.87 -4.38 -1.08
CA TYR A 60 16.00 -3.53 -0.74
C TYR A 60 16.86 -3.17 -1.94
N GLY A 61 17.25 -1.91 -2.06
CA GLY A 61 18.12 -1.41 -3.12
C GLY A 61 19.49 -2.08 -3.13
N LYS A 62 20.00 -2.46 -1.94
CA LYS A 62 21.24 -3.25 -1.80
C LYS A 62 21.17 -4.63 -2.48
N GLN A 63 19.95 -5.15 -2.71
CA GLN A 63 19.70 -6.44 -3.37
C GLN A 63 19.18 -6.26 -4.81
N LYS A 64 19.23 -5.04 -5.36
CA LYS A 64 18.70 -4.71 -6.69
C LYS A 64 19.18 -5.67 -7.76
N SER A 65 20.50 -5.92 -7.88
CA SER A 65 21.04 -6.81 -8.92
C SER A 65 20.44 -8.21 -8.86
N GLU A 66 20.23 -8.74 -7.65
CA GLU A 66 19.72 -10.07 -7.45
C GLU A 66 18.20 -10.14 -7.67
N ILE A 67 17.46 -9.10 -7.28
CA ILE A 67 16.03 -8.96 -7.61
C ILE A 67 15.83 -8.95 -9.13
N VAL A 68 16.65 -8.21 -9.87
CA VAL A 68 16.59 -8.15 -11.34
C VAL A 68 16.80 -9.55 -11.92
N LYS A 69 17.85 -10.27 -11.50
CA LYS A 69 18.12 -11.63 -11.97
C LYS A 69 16.95 -12.59 -11.70
N VAL A 70 16.35 -12.55 -10.50
CA VAL A 70 15.19 -13.41 -10.17
C VAL A 70 14.03 -13.16 -11.13
N LEU A 71 13.72 -11.90 -11.43
CA LEU A 71 12.63 -11.56 -12.34
C LEU A 71 12.95 -11.94 -13.79
N GLU A 72 14.19 -11.68 -14.24
CA GLU A 72 14.65 -12.02 -15.59
C GLU A 72 14.63 -13.54 -15.85
N GLU A 73 15.13 -14.33 -14.91
CA GLU A 73 15.08 -15.80 -14.96
C GLU A 73 13.64 -16.34 -14.91
N SER A 74 12.71 -15.58 -14.35
CA SER A 74 11.27 -15.89 -14.33
C SER A 74 10.53 -15.40 -15.58
N GLY A 75 11.25 -14.92 -16.60
CA GLY A 75 10.69 -14.53 -17.90
C GLY A 75 10.22 -13.08 -17.99
N TYR A 76 10.53 -12.24 -17.00
CA TYR A 76 10.25 -10.81 -17.06
C TYR A 76 11.41 -10.03 -17.69
N LYS A 77 11.11 -8.98 -18.45
CA LYS A 77 12.11 -8.05 -18.98
C LYS A 77 11.97 -6.70 -18.29
N MET A 78 13.08 -6.16 -17.79
CA MET A 78 13.08 -4.80 -17.25
C MET A 78 12.83 -3.79 -18.38
N ARG A 79 11.92 -2.85 -18.16
CA ARG A 79 11.73 -1.71 -19.08
C ARG A 79 12.83 -0.68 -18.86
N MET A 80 13.29 -0.07 -19.95
CA MET A 80 14.10 1.15 -19.89
C MET A 80 13.22 2.28 -19.33
N LEU A 81 13.57 2.79 -18.15
CA LEU A 81 12.80 3.81 -17.45
C LEU A 81 13.38 5.20 -17.64
N SER A 82 12.52 6.23 -17.54
CA SER A 82 12.99 7.61 -17.50
C SER A 82 13.80 7.89 -16.22
N TYR A 83 14.58 8.97 -16.24
CA TYR A 83 15.41 9.38 -15.10
C TYR A 83 14.60 9.55 -13.79
N SER A 84 13.35 10.03 -13.86
CA SER A 84 12.51 10.24 -12.65
C SER A 84 12.13 8.93 -11.95
N PHE A 85 11.96 7.84 -12.69
CA PHE A 85 11.68 6.50 -12.15
C PHE A 85 12.93 5.87 -11.52
N VAL A 86 14.09 6.05 -12.16
CA VAL A 86 15.36 5.57 -11.59
C VAL A 86 15.64 6.26 -10.25
N MET A 87 15.38 7.57 -10.17
CA MET A 87 15.55 8.36 -8.93
C MET A 87 14.54 8.02 -7.82
N SER A 88 13.35 7.52 -8.17
CA SER A 88 12.35 7.10 -7.18
C SER A 88 12.62 5.71 -6.59
N GLY A 89 13.52 4.94 -7.20
CA GLY A 89 13.79 3.55 -6.80
C GLY A 89 12.76 2.55 -7.33
N ARG A 90 11.93 2.92 -8.31
CA ARG A 90 10.95 2.03 -8.94
C ARG A 90 11.57 1.31 -10.14
N LEU A 91 11.53 -0.01 -10.14
CA LEU A 91 11.82 -0.85 -11.29
C LEU A 91 10.51 -1.34 -11.90
N ILE A 92 10.41 -1.40 -13.22
CA ILE A 92 9.22 -1.88 -13.94
C ILE A 92 9.66 -3.01 -14.85
N PHE A 93 8.92 -4.11 -14.81
CA PHE A 93 9.14 -5.28 -15.61
C PHE A 93 7.88 -5.71 -16.35
N THR A 94 8.07 -6.32 -17.50
CA THR A 94 6.99 -6.85 -18.33
C THR A 94 7.28 -8.27 -18.77
N ASN A 95 6.27 -9.14 -18.72
CA ASN A 95 6.34 -10.47 -19.30
C ASN A 95 5.48 -10.49 -20.58
N GLU A 96 6.13 -10.53 -21.73
CA GLU A 96 5.46 -10.46 -23.05
C GLU A 96 4.50 -11.64 -23.30
N GLN A 97 4.77 -12.81 -22.73
CA GLN A 97 3.94 -14.02 -22.93
C GLN A 97 2.62 -13.93 -22.16
N SER A 98 2.66 -13.41 -20.94
CA SER A 98 1.48 -13.30 -20.07
C SER A 98 0.81 -11.91 -20.15
N GLY A 99 1.47 -10.91 -20.73
CA GLY A 99 1.04 -9.51 -20.74
C GLY A 99 1.10 -8.85 -19.36
N ARG A 100 1.77 -9.46 -18.37
CA ARG A 100 1.78 -8.98 -16.99
C ARG A 100 2.85 -7.94 -16.73
N HIS A 101 2.55 -7.04 -15.79
CA HIS A 101 3.43 -6.00 -15.30
C HIS A 101 3.82 -6.28 -13.84
N VAL A 102 5.10 -6.12 -13.54
CA VAL A 102 5.64 -6.18 -12.18
C VAL A 102 6.35 -4.87 -11.88
N ASP A 103 5.99 -4.24 -10.76
CA ASP A 103 6.72 -3.12 -10.21
C ASP A 103 7.48 -3.52 -8.96
N VAL A 104 8.71 -3.02 -8.80
CA VAL A 104 9.49 -3.20 -7.57
C VAL A 104 9.91 -1.85 -7.04
N PHE A 105 9.47 -1.52 -5.83
CA PHE A 105 9.85 -0.32 -5.09
C PHE A 105 11.01 -0.64 -4.15
N LEU A 106 12.18 -0.05 -4.44
CA LEU A 106 13.39 -0.26 -3.67
C LEU A 106 13.49 0.73 -2.51
N ASP A 107 13.66 0.19 -1.30
CA ASP A 107 13.86 0.89 -0.01
C ASP A 107 12.70 1.77 0.47
N LYS A 108 11.86 2.30 -0.43
CA LYS A 108 10.77 3.21 -0.12
C LYS A 108 9.70 3.22 -1.22
N LEU A 109 8.48 3.59 -0.86
CA LEU A 109 7.46 4.06 -1.79
C LEU A 109 7.50 5.60 -1.82
N ASP A 110 8.02 6.19 -2.90
CA ASP A 110 8.21 7.64 -3.04
C ASP A 110 7.23 8.28 -4.06
N MET A 111 5.95 8.33 -3.67
CA MET A 111 4.84 8.83 -4.52
C MET A 111 4.37 10.22 -4.05
N CYS A 112 3.11 10.42 -3.65
CA CYS A 112 2.66 11.70 -3.11
C CYS A 112 3.31 12.00 -1.75
N HIS A 113 3.45 10.96 -0.94
CA HIS A 113 4.24 10.93 0.30
C HIS A 113 5.21 9.76 0.27
N ARG A 114 6.25 9.85 1.10
CA ARG A 114 7.27 8.81 1.23
C ARG A 114 6.89 7.83 2.35
N ILE A 115 6.91 6.53 2.03
CA ILE A 115 6.87 5.44 3.02
C ILE A 115 8.22 4.74 2.96
N ASP A 116 8.92 4.65 4.08
CA ASP A 116 10.23 4.00 4.17
C ASP A 116 10.05 2.53 4.54
N PHE A 117 10.78 1.65 3.86
CA PHE A 117 10.73 0.20 4.08
C PHE A 117 11.95 -0.34 4.84
N LYS A 118 12.89 0.52 5.24
CA LYS A 118 14.02 0.12 6.07
C LYS A 118 13.53 -0.52 7.37
N GLU A 119 14.00 -1.74 7.66
CA GLU A 119 13.64 -2.54 8.84
C GLU A 119 12.14 -2.91 8.92
N ARG A 120 11.36 -2.63 7.87
CA ARG A 120 9.93 -2.95 7.81
C ARG A 120 9.62 -4.13 6.90
N LEU A 121 10.52 -4.53 5.99
CA LEU A 121 10.30 -5.67 5.10
C LEU A 121 10.46 -7.02 5.80
N GLU A 122 11.14 -7.08 6.94
CA GLU A 122 11.28 -8.28 7.76
C GLU A 122 10.11 -8.52 8.71
N VAL A 123 9.26 -7.51 8.91
CA VAL A 123 8.18 -7.53 9.91
C VAL A 123 7.04 -8.46 9.52
N ASP A 124 6.79 -8.61 8.22
CA ASP A 124 5.72 -9.47 7.70
C ASP A 124 6.21 -10.32 6.51
N TYR A 125 5.53 -11.43 6.26
CA TYR A 125 5.77 -12.35 5.15
C TYR A 125 4.47 -13.04 4.75
N PRO A 126 4.13 -13.13 3.45
CA PRO A 126 4.92 -12.75 2.28
C PRO A 126 4.76 -11.28 1.83
N THR A 127 3.97 -10.48 2.54
CA THR A 127 3.67 -9.08 2.17
C THR A 127 4.48 -8.08 3.00
N ILE A 128 4.37 -6.79 2.67
CA ILE A 128 4.70 -5.73 3.64
C ILE A 128 3.63 -5.70 4.76
N PRO A 129 3.91 -5.11 5.93
CA PRO A 129 2.96 -5.12 7.04
C PRO A 129 1.68 -4.31 6.74
N LEU A 130 0.60 -4.64 7.45
CA LEU A 130 -0.73 -4.04 7.25
C LEU A 130 -0.75 -2.51 7.44
N ALA A 131 0.13 -1.98 8.29
CA ALA A 131 0.26 -0.54 8.47
C ALA A 131 0.74 0.16 7.19
N GLU A 132 1.77 -0.40 6.55
CA GLU A 132 2.28 0.08 5.26
C GLU A 132 1.26 -0.11 4.13
N LEU A 133 0.51 -1.22 4.11
CA LEU A 133 -0.57 -1.43 3.14
C LEU A 133 -1.71 -0.41 3.31
N LEU A 134 -2.00 0.05 4.53
CA LEU A 134 -2.94 1.14 4.71
C LEU A 134 -2.33 2.48 4.25
N LEU A 135 -1.09 2.76 4.64
CA LEU A 135 -0.40 4.00 4.30
C LEU A 135 -0.20 4.16 2.79
N GLU A 136 0.07 3.10 2.03
CA GLU A 136 0.26 3.17 0.57
C GLU A 136 -1.01 3.72 -0.12
N LYS A 137 -2.20 3.34 0.38
CA LYS A 137 -3.49 3.79 -0.12
C LYS A 137 -3.82 5.19 0.37
N MET A 138 -3.59 5.42 1.66
CA MET A 138 -3.94 6.70 2.30
C MET A 138 -2.98 7.83 1.94
N GLN A 139 -1.82 7.56 1.36
CA GLN A 139 -0.92 8.60 0.85
C GLN A 139 -1.39 9.26 -0.46
N ILE A 140 -2.35 8.65 -1.17
CA ILE A 140 -2.77 9.11 -2.51
C ILE A 140 -3.65 10.36 -2.36
N VAL A 141 -3.14 11.52 -2.78
CA VAL A 141 -3.87 12.79 -2.63
C VAL A 141 -5.15 12.83 -3.47
N ARG A 142 -5.11 12.28 -4.69
CA ARG A 142 -6.28 12.10 -5.54
C ARG A 142 -6.81 10.68 -5.36
N LEU A 143 -7.40 10.41 -4.19
CA LEU A 143 -7.87 9.07 -3.82
C LEU A 143 -8.90 8.53 -4.83
N GLY A 144 -8.56 7.41 -5.47
CA GLY A 144 -9.36 6.74 -6.48
C GLY A 144 -10.32 5.69 -5.89
N GLU A 145 -11.27 5.23 -6.70
CA GLU A 145 -12.29 4.25 -6.29
C GLU A 145 -11.66 2.89 -5.91
N LYS A 146 -10.66 2.43 -6.67
CA LYS A 146 -9.93 1.19 -6.39
C LYS A 146 -9.27 1.23 -5.01
N ASP A 147 -8.68 2.36 -4.63
CA ASP A 147 -8.01 2.54 -3.33
C ASP A 147 -9.00 2.64 -2.17
N VAL A 148 -10.18 3.24 -2.39
CA VAL A 148 -11.27 3.22 -1.41
C VAL A 148 -11.74 1.80 -1.15
N LYS A 149 -11.95 0.99 -2.20
CA LYS A 149 -12.36 -0.42 -2.07
C LYS A 149 -11.32 -1.23 -1.31
N ASP A 150 -10.04 -1.10 -1.69
CA ASP A 150 -8.93 -1.77 -1.00
C ASP A 150 -8.87 -1.40 0.50
N THR A 151 -9.06 -0.12 0.82
CA THR A 151 -9.06 0.38 2.22
C THR A 151 -10.24 -0.15 3.02
N ILE A 152 -11.43 -0.17 2.42
CA ILE A 152 -12.65 -0.73 3.04
C ILE A 152 -12.44 -2.18 3.42
N VAL A 153 -11.91 -2.99 2.50
CA VAL A 153 -11.68 -4.41 2.76
C VAL A 153 -10.59 -4.61 3.81
N LEU A 154 -9.47 -3.89 3.71
CA LEU A 154 -8.36 -3.98 4.67
C LEU A 154 -8.82 -3.66 6.10
N ILE A 155 -9.52 -2.54 6.30
CA ILE A 155 -10.00 -2.13 7.63
C ILE A 155 -11.09 -3.08 8.14
N ARG A 156 -11.94 -3.60 7.24
CA ARG A 156 -12.97 -4.57 7.63
C ARG A 156 -12.37 -5.90 8.09
N ALA A 157 -11.29 -6.32 7.43
CA ALA A 157 -10.69 -7.63 7.63
C ALA A 157 -9.78 -7.73 8.86
N HIS A 158 -9.15 -6.63 9.25
CA HIS A 158 -8.18 -6.60 10.34
C HIS A 158 -8.59 -5.67 11.47
N ASP A 159 -8.12 -5.99 12.66
CA ASP A 159 -8.24 -5.11 13.81
C ASP A 159 -7.18 -4.00 13.78
N ILE A 160 -7.47 -2.93 14.51
CA ILE A 160 -6.53 -1.83 14.73
C ILE A 160 -5.87 -2.05 16.08
N GLY A 161 -4.53 -2.02 16.12
CA GLY A 161 -3.77 -2.29 17.34
C GLY A 161 -2.40 -1.62 17.36
N ASP A 162 -1.64 -1.86 18.42
CA ASP A 162 -0.34 -1.20 18.66
C ASP A 162 0.87 -2.06 18.26
N ASP A 163 0.64 -3.18 17.58
CA ASP A 163 1.66 -4.10 17.07
C ASP A 163 1.34 -4.54 15.63
N ASP A 164 2.31 -5.20 14.99
CA ASP A 164 2.18 -5.74 13.63
C ASP A 164 1.70 -7.21 13.61
N LYS A 165 1.06 -7.71 14.69
CA LYS A 165 0.60 -9.12 14.77
C LYS A 165 -0.78 -9.28 14.14
N ASP A 166 -0.82 -9.35 12.81
CA ASP A 166 -2.07 -9.44 12.01
C ASP A 166 -3.07 -8.32 12.32
N LYS A 167 -2.53 -7.13 12.61
CA LYS A 167 -3.27 -5.90 12.92
C LYS A 167 -2.69 -4.73 12.15
N ILE A 168 -3.54 -3.74 11.89
CA ILE A 168 -3.08 -2.43 11.42
C ILE A 168 -2.42 -1.72 12.61
N ASN A 169 -1.09 -1.65 12.60
CA ASN A 169 -0.29 -1.01 13.66
C ASN A 169 -0.49 0.52 13.68
N ILE A 170 -1.50 0.98 14.41
CA ILE A 170 -1.84 2.40 14.49
C ILE A 170 -0.83 3.20 15.29
N SER A 171 -0.14 2.57 16.25
CA SER A 171 0.94 3.24 16.99
C SER A 171 2.12 3.59 16.09
N TYR A 172 2.48 2.72 15.15
CA TYR A 172 3.49 3.02 14.14
C TYR A 172 3.03 4.15 13.21
N ILE A 173 1.80 4.06 12.67
CA ILE A 173 1.22 5.09 11.80
C ILE A 173 1.20 6.45 12.51
N ALA A 174 0.68 6.51 13.73
CA ALA A 174 0.54 7.76 14.48
C ALA A 174 1.90 8.43 14.70
N LYS A 175 2.93 7.67 15.11
CA LYS A 175 4.31 8.19 15.30
C LYS A 175 4.92 8.71 14.01
N LEU A 176 4.65 8.05 12.89
CA LEU A 176 5.11 8.49 11.56
C LEU A 176 4.45 9.82 11.18
N LEU A 177 3.12 9.88 11.25
CA LEU A 177 2.33 11.06 10.87
C LEU A 177 2.55 12.25 11.82
N ALA A 178 2.90 12.00 13.09
CA ALA A 178 3.21 13.06 14.05
C ALA A 178 4.46 13.87 13.71
N LYS A 179 5.30 13.38 12.79
CA LYS A 179 6.51 14.06 12.31
C LYS A 179 6.32 14.77 10.96
N ASP A 180 5.26 14.43 10.23
CA ASP A 180 4.98 14.96 8.89
C ASP A 180 3.52 15.44 8.78
N TRP A 181 3.33 16.76 8.79
CA TRP A 181 2.01 17.36 8.66
C TRP A 181 1.35 17.11 7.30
N GLY A 182 2.14 17.10 6.22
CA GLY A 182 1.60 16.89 4.87
C GLY A 182 1.03 15.49 4.73
N PHE A 183 1.79 14.49 5.20
CA PHE A 183 1.34 13.11 5.18
C PHE A 183 0.16 12.90 6.13
N TYR A 184 0.24 13.44 7.36
CA TYR A 184 -0.87 13.43 8.32
C TYR A 184 -2.16 13.98 7.67
N TYR A 185 -2.08 15.15 7.03
CA TYR A 185 -3.23 15.82 6.45
C TYR A 185 -3.87 14.98 5.35
N THR A 186 -3.06 14.36 4.48
CA THR A 186 -3.59 13.47 3.44
C THR A 186 -4.23 12.22 4.01
N VAL A 187 -3.58 11.55 4.98
CA VAL A 187 -4.11 10.31 5.58
C VAL A 187 -5.43 10.56 6.31
N THR A 188 -5.49 11.56 7.19
CA THR A 188 -6.71 11.85 7.96
C THR A 188 -7.85 12.33 7.06
N THR A 189 -7.54 13.11 6.02
CA THR A 189 -8.53 13.52 5.00
C THR A 189 -9.08 12.30 4.25
N ASN A 190 -8.20 11.38 3.84
CA ASN A 190 -8.61 10.19 3.09
C ASN A 190 -9.41 9.20 3.95
N LEU A 191 -9.02 8.97 5.21
CA LEU A 191 -9.79 8.14 6.14
C LEU A 191 -11.20 8.69 6.37
N ASN A 192 -11.34 10.00 6.57
CA ASN A 192 -12.65 10.66 6.65
C ASN A 192 -13.46 10.53 5.34
N LYS A 193 -12.80 10.64 4.18
CA LYS A 193 -13.44 10.44 2.87
C LYS A 193 -13.95 9.00 2.73
N VAL A 194 -13.16 7.99 3.09
CA VAL A 194 -13.57 6.59 3.09
C VAL A 194 -14.79 6.39 4.00
N LYS A 195 -14.72 6.87 5.25
CA LYS A 195 -15.85 6.82 6.20
C LYS A 195 -17.13 7.42 5.62
N ASN A 196 -17.03 8.61 5.01
CA ASN A 196 -18.18 9.30 4.41
C ASN A 196 -18.77 8.55 3.20
N LEU A 197 -17.96 7.78 2.48
CA LEU A 197 -18.41 6.96 1.35
C LEU A 197 -19.12 5.68 1.79
N LEU A 198 -18.90 5.19 3.01
CA LEU A 198 -19.58 3.99 3.54
C LEU A 198 -21.10 4.13 3.52
N SER A 199 -21.63 5.30 3.91
CA SER A 199 -23.08 5.53 3.98
C SER A 199 -23.74 5.44 2.60
N LYS A 200 -23.04 5.90 1.56
CA LYS A 200 -23.50 5.91 0.17
C LYS A 200 -23.32 4.57 -0.55
N ASN A 201 -22.54 3.66 0.01
CA ASN A 201 -22.27 2.37 -0.61
C ASN A 201 -23.42 1.39 -0.30
N SER A 202 -24.30 1.14 -1.27
CA SER A 202 -25.42 0.20 -1.14
C SER A 202 -24.98 -1.27 -1.11
N GLN A 203 -23.74 -1.57 -1.50
CA GLN A 203 -23.21 -2.92 -1.55
C GLN A 203 -22.72 -3.43 -0.19
N LEU A 204 -22.52 -2.54 0.79
CA LEU A 204 -22.06 -2.90 2.13
C LEU A 204 -23.24 -3.13 3.07
N SER A 205 -23.12 -4.17 3.92
CA SER A 205 -24.08 -4.38 4.99
C SER A 205 -23.99 -3.27 6.06
N SER A 206 -25.06 -3.09 6.84
CA SER A 206 -25.04 -2.15 7.98
C SER A 206 -23.98 -2.52 9.02
N GLU A 207 -23.69 -3.81 9.19
CA GLU A 207 -22.65 -4.31 10.08
C GLU A 207 -21.26 -3.89 9.60
N ASP A 208 -20.94 -4.12 8.31
CA ASP A 208 -19.65 -3.74 7.74
C ASP A 208 -19.44 -2.22 7.84
N LYS A 209 -20.47 -1.43 7.50
CA LYS A 209 -20.41 0.04 7.61
C LYS A 209 -20.08 0.48 9.04
N LYS A 210 -20.72 -0.14 10.04
CA LYS A 210 -20.53 0.21 11.45
C LYS A 210 -19.13 -0.20 11.94
N ASP A 211 -18.68 -1.41 11.63
CA ASP A 211 -17.34 -1.90 12.00
C ASP A 211 -16.24 -0.99 11.45
N ILE A 212 -16.27 -0.75 10.13
CA ILE A 212 -15.27 0.07 9.44
C ILE A 212 -15.29 1.50 9.99
N ALA A 213 -16.47 2.11 10.15
CA ALA A 213 -16.57 3.48 10.68
C ALA A 213 -16.00 3.59 12.09
N THR A 214 -16.28 2.62 12.96
CA THR A 214 -15.77 2.58 14.35
C THR A 214 -14.25 2.46 14.36
N LYS A 215 -13.69 1.60 13.52
CA LYS A 215 -12.24 1.43 13.37
C LYS A 215 -11.58 2.71 12.83
N ILE A 216 -12.16 3.36 11.82
CA ILE A 216 -11.66 4.64 11.30
C ILE A 216 -11.65 5.71 12.40
N ASP A 217 -12.71 5.79 13.20
CA ASP A 217 -12.79 6.78 14.30
C ASP A 217 -11.71 6.54 15.36
N ALA A 218 -11.50 5.29 15.77
CA ALA A 218 -10.43 4.93 16.70
C ALA A 218 -9.03 5.25 16.13
N ALA A 219 -8.82 5.00 14.83
CA ALA A 219 -7.57 5.33 14.16
C ALA A 219 -7.30 6.84 14.14
N LEU A 220 -8.29 7.63 13.74
CA LEU A 220 -8.20 9.10 13.71
C LEU A 220 -7.92 9.66 15.10
N GLU A 221 -8.64 9.21 16.12
CA GLU A 221 -8.43 9.64 17.51
C GLU A 221 -7.01 9.34 17.99
N ARG A 222 -6.51 8.13 17.73
CA ARG A 222 -5.15 7.72 18.10
C ARG A 222 -4.07 8.53 17.37
N ILE A 223 -4.27 8.81 16.09
CA ILE A 223 -3.38 9.64 15.27
C ILE A 223 -3.36 11.09 15.79
N ASP A 224 -4.51 11.65 16.15
CA ASP A 224 -4.64 13.02 16.63
C ASP A 224 -3.97 13.22 18.00
N LYS A 225 -4.12 12.24 18.90
CA LYS A 225 -3.53 12.26 20.24
C LYS A 225 -2.01 12.12 20.29
N GLU A 226 -1.38 11.58 19.24
CA GLU A 226 0.09 11.42 19.23
C GLU A 226 0.81 12.79 19.29
N PRO A 227 1.79 13.01 20.19
CA PRO A 227 2.50 14.28 20.31
C PRO A 227 3.18 14.71 19.00
N LYS A 228 2.82 15.90 18.49
CA LYS A 228 3.32 16.43 17.21
C LYS A 228 4.67 17.12 17.35
N SER A 229 5.54 16.91 16.37
CA SER A 229 6.85 17.58 16.35
C SER A 229 6.73 19.10 16.17
N LEU A 230 7.79 19.84 16.50
CA LEU A 230 7.83 21.29 16.25
C LEU A 230 7.70 21.63 14.76
N SER A 231 8.37 20.86 13.88
CA SER A 231 8.26 21.04 12.43
C SER A 231 6.85 20.79 11.92
N TRP A 232 6.16 19.78 12.48
CA TRP A 232 4.76 19.51 12.19
C TRP A 232 3.88 20.71 12.56
N ASN A 233 4.02 21.25 13.78
CA ASN A 233 3.23 22.38 14.26
C ASN A 233 3.45 23.66 13.42
N LEU A 234 4.69 23.93 13.01
CA LEU A 234 5.00 25.03 12.10
C LEU A 234 4.36 24.82 10.72
N ARG A 235 4.48 23.61 10.16
CA ARG A 235 3.89 23.27 8.86
C ARG A 235 2.36 23.31 8.88
N ALA A 236 1.74 22.98 10.01
CA ALA A 236 0.30 23.04 10.22
C ALA A 236 -0.26 24.46 10.09
N LYS A 237 0.46 25.47 10.60
CA LYS A 237 0.07 26.89 10.47
C LYS A 237 0.01 27.36 9.01
N MET A 238 0.84 26.80 8.14
CA MET A 238 0.81 27.11 6.71
C MET A 238 -0.40 26.47 6.02
N GLY A 239 -0.85 25.31 6.53
CA GLY A 239 -2.03 24.61 6.06
C GLY A 239 -1.94 24.13 4.60
N PRO A 240 -3.08 23.76 4.01
CA PRO A 240 -3.14 23.23 2.64
C PRO A 240 -2.99 24.32 1.56
N LYS A 241 -2.94 25.61 1.94
CA LYS A 241 -2.70 26.72 0.99
C LYS A 241 -1.32 26.65 0.33
N LYS A 242 -0.35 25.97 0.96
CA LYS A 242 0.95 25.64 0.39
C LYS A 242 0.96 24.16 0.03
N LYS A 243 1.43 23.83 -1.18
CA LYS A 243 1.55 22.44 -1.66
C LYS A 243 2.31 21.61 -0.60
N TRP A 244 1.79 20.41 -0.32
CA TRP A 244 2.25 19.55 0.78
C TRP A 244 2.57 18.13 0.34
N TYR A 245 2.53 17.86 -0.96
CA TYR A 245 2.72 16.55 -1.55
C TYR A 245 3.51 16.68 -2.85
N LYS A 246 4.14 15.58 -3.25
CA LYS A 246 4.83 15.44 -4.53
C LYS A 246 3.84 15.03 -5.62
N GLU A 247 3.99 15.59 -6.82
CA GLU A 247 3.24 15.10 -7.99
C GLU A 247 3.85 13.80 -8.48
N VAL A 248 2.98 12.85 -8.83
CA VAL A 248 3.38 11.53 -9.29
C VAL A 248 3.33 11.50 -10.81
N ASP A 249 4.46 11.19 -11.43
CA ASP A 249 4.52 10.91 -12.86
C ASP A 249 3.82 9.59 -13.16
N THR A 250 2.87 9.59 -14.08
CA THR A 250 2.35 8.36 -14.68
C THR A 250 3.26 7.95 -15.83
N PRO A 251 3.69 6.67 -15.94
CA PRO A 251 4.36 6.20 -17.14
C PRO A 251 3.45 6.50 -18.33
N LYS A 252 3.96 7.21 -19.35
CA LYS A 252 3.25 7.31 -20.62
C LYS A 252 3.20 5.89 -21.19
N ALA A 253 2.00 5.47 -21.59
CA ALA A 253 1.77 4.17 -22.24
C ALA A 253 2.66 4.04 -23.48
#